data_AF-A0A955YX11-F1
#
_entry.id   AF-A0A955YX11-F1
#
_cell.length_a   1.000
_cell.length_b   1.000
_cell.length_c   1.000
_cell.angle_alpha   90.00
_cell.angle_beta   90.00
_cell.angle_gamma   90.00
#
_symmetry.space_group_name_H-M   'P 1'
#
loop_
_entity.id
_entity.type
_entity.pdbx_description
1 polymer ?
#
loop_
_entity_poly.entity_id
_entity_poly.type
_entity_poly.pdbx_seq_one_letter_code
_entity_poly.pdbx_strand_id
1 'polypeptide(L)'
;MTWRVRSFRTRPSSASRWFSCPFFGRPSWEPVCGGWIGRGPSGSKPRERSPGWPSPFRSDWGSLASCPLAELPPTHYSPCVATCSSEWRGAWLRVLRSTTRYRARRRTEALATRASTVGPRSRSRPGTAAGSAPTLGTLQTHLEHLFETYDREAHRRVDPVSFVHMFEDGADQEVVGLLAAALAFGNVTSVRRSIRRVLDVLGEHPAEAVQTVAPRVLRRRLAGFTHRVYSGADVAHMLSAAGDLIRAEGSLGAAFTRVLATGDLRTALASLAYALRGDRPGRGLAHLVPDPMAGSACKRLLLYLRWMVRPADGVDLGLWQVSPAVLLIPVDTHILRIAQNLGLTRRRVASWRTAQEITDALRRFDARDPVRYDFALCHLGISRQCPPRRDDRKCQACILRPACTRGLPMSQRAP
;
A
#
# COMPACT_ATOMS: atom_id res chain seq x y z
N MET A 1 10.72 -1.89 62.98
CA MET A 1 10.47 -0.63 63.70
C MET A 1 9.88 0.36 62.71
N THR A 2 8.70 0.86 63.07
CA THR A 2 7.74 1.69 62.34
C THR A 2 8.21 3.15 62.17
N TRP A 3 7.33 3.98 61.58
CA TRP A 3 7.30 5.46 61.46
C TRP A 3 7.55 5.98 60.03
N ARG A 4 6.73 6.86 59.45
CA ARG A 4 5.32 7.26 59.67
C ARG A 4 4.90 8.07 58.42
N VAL A 5 3.64 7.94 58.05
CA VAL A 5 2.93 8.77 57.07
C VAL A 5 2.76 10.20 57.60
N ARG A 6 2.90 11.21 56.73
CA ARG A 6 2.20 12.50 56.87
C ARG A 6 1.59 12.92 55.53
N SER A 7 0.27 12.81 55.49
CA SER A 7 -0.63 13.47 54.54
C SER A 7 -0.93 14.89 55.00
N PHE A 8 -1.01 15.84 54.08
CA PHE A 8 -1.89 17.01 54.21
C PHE A 8 -2.58 17.27 52.87
N ARG A 9 -3.93 17.23 52.90
CA ARG A 9 -4.83 17.92 51.97
C ARG A 9 -4.77 19.41 52.33
N THR A 10 -4.88 20.37 51.40
CA THR A 10 -6.16 20.90 50.89
C THR A 10 -5.99 21.67 49.56
N ARG A 11 -7.10 21.72 48.80
CA ARG A 11 -7.35 22.37 47.49
C ARG A 11 -7.54 23.91 47.62
N PRO A 12 -8.11 24.62 46.61
CA PRO A 12 -7.53 25.06 45.32
C PRO A 12 -7.64 26.60 45.15
N SER A 13 -6.99 27.19 44.15
CA SER A 13 -7.36 28.54 43.69
C SER A 13 -7.38 28.63 42.17
N SER A 14 -8.58 28.90 41.68
CA SER A 14 -8.91 29.38 40.34
C SER A 14 -8.20 30.69 39.99
N ALA A 15 -7.66 30.79 38.77
CA ALA A 15 -7.59 32.06 38.05
C ALA A 15 -7.47 31.79 36.54
N SER A 16 -8.54 32.10 35.83
CA SER A 16 -8.64 32.25 34.39
C SER A 16 -8.25 33.68 33.96
N ARG A 17 -7.53 33.81 32.85
CA ARG A 17 -7.48 34.94 31.87
C ARG A 17 -6.41 34.57 30.82
N TRP A 18 -6.80 34.18 29.59
CA TRP A 18 -7.06 35.04 28.42
C TRP A 18 -5.89 35.96 28.06
N PHE A 19 -5.19 35.67 26.96
CA PHE A 19 -4.50 36.54 25.98
C PHE A 19 -3.67 35.60 25.08
N SER A 20 -3.48 35.73 23.78
CA SER A 20 -4.19 36.32 22.64
C SER A 20 -3.40 35.85 21.41
N CYS A 21 -4.11 35.61 20.31
CA CYS A 21 -3.56 35.36 18.98
C CYS A 21 -2.88 36.64 18.43
N PRO A 22 -1.81 36.53 17.62
CA PRO A 22 -1.53 37.54 16.62
C PRO A 22 -1.58 36.96 15.20
N PHE A 23 -2.41 37.59 14.37
CA PHE A 23 -2.48 37.44 12.93
C PHE A 23 -1.62 38.54 12.26
N PHE A 24 -1.24 38.30 11.00
CA PHE A 24 -0.64 39.18 9.98
C PHE A 24 0.88 39.29 9.85
N GLY A 25 1.34 38.91 8.65
CA GLY A 25 2.66 39.20 8.10
C GLY A 25 2.89 38.51 6.74
N ARG A 26 2.14 38.88 5.70
CA ARG A 26 2.49 38.55 4.30
C ARG A 26 3.77 39.30 3.89
N PRO A 27 4.57 38.72 2.98
CA PRO A 27 5.17 39.54 1.93
C PRO A 27 4.86 39.01 0.54
N SER A 28 4.34 39.92 -0.27
CA SER A 28 4.25 39.92 -1.72
C SER A 28 5.62 39.74 -2.38
N TRP A 29 5.71 38.86 -3.38
CA TRP A 29 6.81 38.82 -4.35
C TRP A 29 6.21 38.68 -5.75
N GLU A 30 6.30 39.76 -6.52
CA GLU A 30 6.16 39.80 -7.98
C GLU A 30 7.27 40.72 -8.53
N PRO A 31 7.60 40.64 -9.82
CA PRO A 31 8.97 40.36 -10.26
C PRO A 31 9.73 41.61 -10.72
N VAL A 32 11.05 41.60 -10.54
CA VAL A 32 11.94 42.57 -11.18
C VAL A 32 12.50 41.97 -12.46
N CYS A 33 11.89 42.37 -13.58
CA CYS A 33 12.50 42.30 -14.90
C CYS A 33 13.49 43.46 -15.06
N GLY A 34 14.78 43.17 -15.14
CA GLY A 34 15.82 44.14 -15.49
C GLY A 34 16.71 43.57 -16.58
N GLY A 35 16.52 44.04 -17.81
CA GLY A 35 17.36 43.68 -18.95
C GLY A 35 18.71 44.40 -18.92
N TRP A 36 19.73 43.72 -19.42
CA TRP A 36 20.96 44.36 -19.91
C TRP A 36 21.39 43.71 -21.25
N ILE A 37 21.43 44.59 -22.25
CA ILE A 37 22.14 44.52 -23.54
C ILE A 37 23.64 44.37 -23.20
N GLY A 38 24.52 43.60 -23.82
CA GLY A 38 24.67 43.11 -25.19
C GLY A 38 26.15 43.31 -25.57
N ARG A 39 26.83 42.31 -26.15
CA ARG A 39 27.98 42.42 -27.09
C ARG A 39 28.42 41.02 -27.54
N GLY A 40 28.25 40.74 -28.83
CA GLY A 40 28.99 39.68 -29.56
C GLY A 40 30.44 40.13 -29.84
N PRO A 41 31.25 39.32 -30.55
CA PRO A 41 31.09 39.15 -32.02
C PRO A 41 31.37 37.70 -32.50
N SER A 42 30.64 37.15 -33.49
CA SER A 42 30.87 37.16 -34.95
C SER A 42 31.37 35.82 -35.49
N GLY A 43 30.62 35.24 -36.44
CA GLY A 43 30.98 34.08 -37.26
C GLY A 43 29.86 33.72 -38.25
N SER A 44 29.94 34.29 -39.46
CA SER A 44 29.08 34.17 -40.66
C SER A 44 28.93 32.72 -41.21
N LYS A 45 27.71 32.22 -41.50
CA LYS A 45 26.94 32.10 -42.80
C LYS A 45 27.61 31.31 -43.95
N PRO A 46 26.88 30.73 -44.95
CA PRO A 46 25.47 30.90 -45.41
C PRO A 46 24.64 29.58 -45.52
N ARG A 47 23.30 29.53 -45.43
CA ARG A 47 22.16 29.89 -46.33
C ARG A 47 22.00 29.03 -47.61
N GLU A 48 20.90 28.26 -47.70
CA GLU A 48 19.99 27.94 -48.86
C GLU A 48 18.96 26.88 -48.36
N ARG A 49 17.70 26.70 -48.79
CA ARG A 49 16.64 27.38 -49.57
C ARG A 49 15.34 26.61 -49.20
N SER A 50 14.21 27.31 -49.02
CA SER A 50 12.86 26.71 -48.96
C SER A 50 12.31 26.43 -50.37
N PRO A 51 11.29 25.57 -50.52
CA PRO A 51 9.88 26.03 -50.63
C PRO A 51 8.93 25.04 -49.88
N GLY A 52 7.64 25.24 -49.60
CA GLY A 52 6.58 26.17 -49.96
C GLY A 52 5.26 25.57 -49.39
N TRP A 53 4.33 26.41 -48.96
CA TRP A 53 3.01 26.06 -48.37
C TRP A 53 1.99 25.55 -49.44
N PRO A 54 0.81 24.99 -49.08
CA PRO A 54 -0.35 25.78 -48.61
C PRO A 54 -1.15 25.18 -47.42
N SER A 55 -1.63 26.06 -46.56
CA SER A 55 -2.87 25.93 -45.77
C SER A 55 -4.04 26.40 -46.64
N PRO A 56 -5.29 26.04 -46.30
CA PRO A 56 -6.28 27.12 -46.33
C PRO A 56 -7.32 27.12 -45.18
N PHE A 57 -7.95 28.29 -45.04
CA PHE A 57 -9.23 28.65 -44.38
C PHE A 57 -9.32 28.94 -42.85
N ARG A 58 -9.22 30.25 -42.54
CA ARG A 58 -10.11 31.04 -41.65
C ARG A 58 -11.56 31.01 -42.21
N SER A 59 -12.67 31.38 -41.59
CA SER A 59 -13.13 32.04 -40.36
C SER A 59 -14.66 31.75 -40.30
N ASP A 60 -15.31 31.89 -39.15
CA ASP A 60 -16.40 32.87 -39.04
C ASP A 60 -17.06 32.91 -37.64
N TRP A 61 -17.54 34.11 -37.37
CA TRP A 61 -18.12 34.65 -36.15
C TRP A 61 -19.59 34.24 -35.99
N GLY A 62 -20.10 34.30 -34.75
CA GLY A 62 -21.54 34.21 -34.50
C GLY A 62 -21.91 34.33 -33.03
N SER A 63 -21.89 35.56 -32.52
CA SER A 63 -22.49 35.95 -31.25
C SER A 63 -24.02 36.01 -31.38
N LEU A 64 -24.79 35.43 -30.46
CA LEU A 64 -26.19 35.81 -30.24
C LEU A 64 -26.49 35.87 -28.74
N ALA A 65 -27.06 37.00 -28.36
CA ALA A 65 -27.43 37.43 -27.02
C ALA A 65 -28.86 36.97 -26.62
N SER A 66 -29.07 36.91 -25.30
CA SER A 66 -30.25 37.20 -24.47
C SER A 66 -31.66 37.31 -25.09
N CYS A 67 -32.68 36.66 -24.46
CA CYS A 67 -33.77 37.24 -23.62
C CYS A 67 -34.95 36.20 -23.41
N PRO A 68 -36.06 36.45 -22.65
CA PRO A 68 -36.33 35.88 -21.32
C PRO A 68 -37.67 35.10 -21.12
N LEU A 69 -37.81 34.48 -19.92
CA LEU A 69 -38.99 34.11 -19.10
C LEU A 69 -40.35 33.70 -19.71
N ALA A 70 -40.84 32.50 -19.34
CA ALA A 70 -42.25 32.25 -18.98
C ALA A 70 -42.40 30.90 -18.22
N GLU A 71 -43.35 30.85 -17.30
CA GLU A 71 -43.55 29.92 -16.17
C GLU A 71 -44.40 28.66 -16.48
N LEU A 72 -44.32 27.66 -15.57
CA LEU A 72 -45.24 26.52 -15.27
C LEU A 72 -45.09 25.18 -16.05
N PRO A 73 -45.55 24.02 -15.52
CA PRO A 73 -45.18 23.27 -14.31
C PRO A 73 -44.74 21.79 -14.66
N PRO A 74 -44.42 20.89 -13.70
CA PRO A 74 -43.54 19.74 -13.97
C PRO A 74 -44.30 18.45 -14.26
N THR A 75 -44.00 17.78 -15.39
CA THR A 75 -44.02 16.31 -15.48
C THR A 75 -43.09 15.83 -16.62
N HIS A 76 -42.43 14.69 -16.39
CA HIS A 76 -41.52 13.97 -17.30
C HIS A 76 -40.08 14.50 -17.47
N TYR A 77 -39.23 14.11 -16.53
CA TYR A 77 -37.78 14.00 -16.76
C TYR A 77 -37.49 12.91 -17.81
N SER A 78 -36.99 13.32 -18.97
CA SER A 78 -36.19 12.49 -19.87
C SER A 78 -34.83 13.16 -20.01
N PRO A 79 -33.70 12.55 -19.58
CA PRO A 79 -32.43 13.22 -19.68
C PRO A 79 -31.85 13.01 -21.07
N CYS A 80 -31.76 14.11 -21.81
CA CYS A 80 -30.93 14.26 -22.99
C CYS A 80 -29.45 14.12 -22.57
N VAL A 81 -28.92 12.90 -22.60
CA VAL A 81 -27.49 12.61 -22.40
C VAL A 81 -26.94 11.97 -23.67
N ALA A 82 -26.60 12.79 -24.65
CA ALA A 82 -26.08 12.30 -25.92
C ALA A 82 -24.86 13.09 -26.41
N THR A 83 -23.84 13.30 -25.57
CA THR A 83 -22.47 13.60 -26.05
C THR A 83 -21.32 13.28 -25.08
N CYS A 84 -21.58 12.79 -23.86
CA CYS A 84 -20.53 12.35 -22.92
C CYS A 84 -20.69 10.85 -22.57
N SER A 85 -20.66 9.96 -23.57
CA SER A 85 -20.89 8.51 -23.37
C SER A 85 -19.89 7.60 -24.07
N SER A 86 -18.98 8.14 -24.89
CA SER A 86 -17.99 7.35 -25.63
C SER A 86 -16.75 7.02 -24.77
N GLU A 87 -16.26 7.95 -23.97
CA GLU A 87 -15.15 7.70 -23.04
C GLU A 87 -15.55 6.78 -21.86
N TRP A 88 -16.80 6.89 -21.41
CA TRP A 88 -17.35 6.14 -20.28
C TRP A 88 -17.68 4.68 -20.60
N ARG A 89 -18.20 4.39 -21.79
CA ARG A 89 -18.29 3.01 -22.31
C ARG A 89 -16.91 2.37 -22.39
N GLY A 90 -15.87 3.14 -22.73
CA GLY A 90 -14.48 2.66 -22.76
C GLY A 90 -13.97 2.20 -21.40
N ALA A 91 -14.24 2.94 -20.32
CA ALA A 91 -13.84 2.56 -18.96
C ALA A 91 -14.58 1.32 -18.45
N TRP A 92 -15.91 1.26 -18.64
CA TRP A 92 -16.73 0.11 -18.28
C TRP A 92 -16.34 -1.16 -19.05
N LEU A 93 -16.08 -1.03 -20.36
CA LEU A 93 -15.57 -2.12 -21.18
C LEU A 93 -14.15 -2.54 -20.79
N ARG A 94 -13.29 -1.66 -20.26
CA ARG A 94 -11.96 -2.04 -19.75
C ARG A 94 -12.05 -2.91 -18.49
N VAL A 95 -12.98 -2.63 -17.59
CA VAL A 95 -13.21 -3.39 -16.34
C VAL A 95 -13.92 -4.74 -16.61
N LEU A 96 -14.89 -4.77 -17.53
CA LEU A 96 -15.48 -6.05 -17.97
C LEU A 96 -14.47 -6.89 -18.76
N ARG A 97 -13.71 -6.29 -19.68
CA ARG A 97 -12.65 -7.01 -20.40
C ARG A 97 -11.52 -7.46 -19.47
N SER A 98 -11.23 -6.76 -18.36
CA SER A 98 -10.21 -7.20 -17.39
C SER A 98 -10.62 -8.47 -16.67
N THR A 99 -11.86 -8.54 -16.17
CA THR A 99 -12.41 -9.73 -15.52
C THR A 99 -12.59 -10.90 -16.49
N THR A 100 -13.07 -10.65 -17.72
CA THR A 100 -13.24 -11.70 -18.74
C THR A 100 -11.92 -12.21 -19.31
N ARG A 101 -10.93 -11.34 -19.62
CA ARG A 101 -9.61 -11.78 -20.12
C ARG A 101 -8.82 -12.53 -19.05
N TYR A 102 -8.88 -12.08 -17.80
CA TYR A 102 -8.28 -12.80 -16.67
C TYR A 102 -8.88 -14.20 -16.50
N ARG A 103 -10.23 -14.33 -16.54
CA ARG A 103 -10.93 -15.63 -16.48
C ARG A 103 -10.59 -16.54 -17.68
N ALA A 104 -10.49 -15.99 -18.88
CA ALA A 104 -10.15 -16.75 -20.09
C ALA A 104 -8.72 -17.32 -20.04
N ARG A 105 -7.74 -16.53 -19.57
CA ARG A 105 -6.34 -16.95 -19.42
C ARG A 105 -6.13 -18.01 -18.32
N ARG A 106 -6.92 -17.96 -17.23
CA ARG A 106 -6.93 -18.99 -16.19
C ARG A 106 -7.40 -20.36 -16.71
N ARG A 107 -8.35 -20.37 -17.64
CA ARG A 107 -8.88 -21.63 -18.22
C ARG A 107 -7.80 -22.35 -19.03
N THR A 108 -6.96 -21.63 -19.76
CA THR A 108 -5.85 -22.20 -20.54
C THR A 108 -4.66 -22.62 -19.67
N GLU A 109 -4.31 -21.86 -18.62
CA GLU A 109 -3.20 -22.21 -17.70
C GLU A 109 -3.55 -23.36 -16.73
N ALA A 110 -4.80 -23.47 -16.28
CA ALA A 110 -5.26 -24.56 -15.42
C ALA A 110 -5.32 -25.92 -16.16
N LEU A 111 -5.60 -25.90 -17.46
CA LEU A 111 -5.56 -27.09 -18.32
C LEU A 111 -4.11 -27.59 -18.55
N ALA A 112 -3.13 -26.69 -18.61
CA ALA A 112 -1.72 -27.04 -18.76
C ALA A 112 -1.11 -27.66 -17.48
N THR A 113 -1.60 -27.30 -16.29
CA THR A 113 -1.02 -27.73 -15.01
C THR A 113 -1.54 -29.11 -14.53
N ARG A 114 -2.70 -29.57 -15.03
CA ARG A 114 -3.29 -30.87 -14.64
C ARG A 114 -2.65 -32.08 -15.33
N ALA A 115 -1.75 -31.89 -16.29
CA ALA A 115 -1.12 -32.98 -17.05
C ALA A 115 0.17 -33.54 -16.44
N SER A 116 0.60 -33.08 -15.25
CA SER A 116 1.87 -33.54 -14.66
C SER A 116 1.84 -33.51 -13.13
N THR A 117 1.25 -34.54 -12.50
CA THR A 117 1.72 -35.07 -11.20
C THR A 117 0.82 -36.21 -10.72
N VAL A 118 1.25 -37.45 -10.92
CA VAL A 118 0.91 -38.58 -10.02
C VAL A 118 2.19 -39.37 -9.82
N GLY A 119 2.66 -39.46 -8.58
CA GLY A 119 3.80 -40.27 -8.15
C GLY A 119 3.59 -40.74 -6.70
N PRO A 120 4.04 -41.95 -6.32
CA PRO A 120 3.44 -42.70 -5.22
C PRO A 120 3.97 -42.29 -3.84
N ARG A 121 3.11 -42.44 -2.83
CA ARG A 121 3.38 -42.15 -1.41
C ARG A 121 4.17 -43.28 -0.75
N SER A 122 5.33 -42.98 -0.16
CA SER A 122 6.04 -43.88 0.76
C SER A 122 5.68 -43.56 2.22
N ARG A 123 5.31 -44.61 2.98
CA ARG A 123 5.08 -44.58 4.44
C ARG A 123 6.42 -44.60 5.19
N SER A 124 6.53 -43.86 6.29
CA SER A 124 7.64 -43.98 7.26
C SER A 124 7.11 -44.18 8.69
N ARG A 125 7.67 -45.19 9.39
CA ARG A 125 7.40 -45.57 10.78
C ARG A 125 8.06 -44.62 11.79
N PRO A 126 7.61 -44.59 13.06
CA PRO A 126 8.09 -43.65 14.07
C PRO A 126 9.35 -44.16 14.77
N GLY A 127 10.30 -43.25 15.00
CA GLY A 127 11.51 -43.45 15.79
C GLY A 127 11.54 -42.49 16.99
N THR A 128 12.03 -43.01 18.09
CA THR A 128 12.07 -42.58 19.49
C THR A 128 12.64 -41.18 19.81
N ALA A 129 12.16 -40.62 20.93
CA ALA A 129 12.44 -39.29 21.48
C ALA A 129 13.82 -39.16 22.16
N ALA A 130 14.44 -37.97 22.05
CA ALA A 130 15.17 -37.28 23.13
C ALA A 130 15.63 -35.88 22.66
N GLY A 131 15.33 -34.83 23.43
CA GLY A 131 15.67 -33.43 23.19
C GLY A 131 14.43 -32.60 22.85
N SER A 132 13.81 -31.97 23.86
CA SER A 132 12.58 -31.20 23.70
C SER A 132 12.79 -30.01 22.76
N ALA A 133 12.44 -30.22 21.49
CA ALA A 133 12.19 -29.13 20.57
C ALA A 133 11.23 -28.14 21.25
N PRO A 134 11.45 -26.83 21.14
CA PRO A 134 10.54 -25.86 21.70
C PRO A 134 9.12 -26.16 21.22
N THR A 135 8.22 -26.37 22.16
CA THR A 135 6.84 -26.70 21.84
C THR A 135 6.24 -25.50 21.13
N LEU A 136 5.47 -25.77 20.07
CA LEU A 136 4.73 -24.74 19.33
C LEU A 136 3.92 -23.83 20.26
N GLY A 137 3.47 -24.36 21.42
CA GLY A 137 2.82 -23.59 22.48
C GLY A 137 3.69 -22.52 23.11
N THR A 138 4.97 -22.78 23.41
CA THR A 138 5.88 -21.77 23.96
C THR A 138 6.14 -20.63 22.97
N LEU A 139 6.21 -20.92 21.66
CA LEU A 139 6.33 -19.86 20.65
C LEU A 139 5.07 -18.99 20.61
N GLN A 140 3.89 -19.61 20.61
CA GLN A 140 2.61 -18.90 20.62
C GLN A 140 2.52 -17.92 21.80
N THR A 141 2.74 -18.39 23.04
CA THR A 141 2.63 -17.55 24.24
C THR A 141 3.52 -16.32 24.17
N HIS A 142 4.76 -16.46 23.69
CA HIS A 142 5.65 -15.31 23.56
C HIS A 142 5.26 -14.35 22.43
N LEU A 143 4.73 -14.86 21.31
CA LEU A 143 4.20 -14.02 20.23
C LEU A 143 2.95 -13.25 20.67
N GLU A 144 2.09 -13.87 21.47
CA GLU A 144 0.92 -13.23 22.09
C GLU A 144 1.36 -12.13 23.06
N HIS A 145 2.31 -12.43 23.95
CA HIS A 145 2.86 -11.43 24.86
C HIS A 145 3.47 -10.23 24.13
N LEU A 146 4.23 -10.47 23.05
CA LEU A 146 4.78 -9.40 22.21
C LEU A 146 3.69 -8.58 21.51
N PHE A 147 2.58 -9.20 21.14
CA PHE A 147 1.44 -8.51 20.52
C PHE A 147 0.66 -7.66 21.53
N GLU A 148 0.53 -8.13 22.77
CA GLU A 148 -0.21 -7.44 23.84
C GLU A 148 0.57 -6.25 24.42
N THR A 149 1.87 -6.43 24.69
CA THR A 149 2.74 -5.40 25.29
C THR A 149 3.25 -4.35 24.30
N TYR A 150 2.84 -4.49 23.05
CA TYR A 150 3.30 -3.63 21.98
C TYR A 150 2.71 -2.21 22.05
N ASP A 151 3.58 -1.22 22.03
CA ASP A 151 3.23 0.19 21.87
C ASP A 151 2.83 0.51 20.42
N ARG A 152 1.53 0.31 20.15
CA ARG A 152 0.87 0.56 18.87
C ARG A 152 1.04 2.00 18.40
N GLU A 153 0.95 2.94 19.33
CA GLU A 153 0.99 4.37 19.05
C GLU A 153 2.41 4.83 18.67
N ALA A 154 3.43 4.39 19.41
CA ALA A 154 4.82 4.69 19.08
C ALA A 154 5.21 4.15 17.69
N HIS A 155 4.77 2.95 17.33
CA HIS A 155 5.03 2.41 16.00
C HIS A 155 4.23 3.11 14.91
N ARG A 156 2.92 3.35 15.11
CA ARG A 156 2.11 4.08 14.15
C ARG A 156 2.81 5.39 13.79
N ARG A 157 3.29 6.15 14.78
CA ARG A 157 3.96 7.45 14.58
C ARG A 157 5.11 7.41 13.57
N VAL A 158 5.88 6.33 13.55
CA VAL A 158 7.05 6.18 12.68
C VAL A 158 6.74 5.42 11.39
N ASP A 159 5.70 4.60 11.38
CA ASP A 159 5.30 3.78 10.24
C ASP A 159 4.60 4.63 9.13
N PRO A 160 4.76 4.29 7.83
CA PRO A 160 4.02 4.94 6.76
C PRO A 160 2.50 4.94 6.92
N VAL A 161 1.91 3.99 7.65
CA VAL A 161 0.47 3.97 7.93
C VAL A 161 0.01 5.23 8.66
N SER A 162 0.90 5.95 9.36
CA SER A 162 0.56 7.24 10.01
C SER A 162 -0.10 8.23 9.06
N PHE A 163 0.27 8.22 7.77
CA PHE A 163 -0.33 9.11 6.78
C PHE A 163 -1.78 8.76 6.49
N VAL A 164 -2.16 7.49 6.61
CA VAL A 164 -3.54 7.03 6.43
C VAL A 164 -4.40 7.53 7.59
N HIS A 165 -3.88 7.44 8.82
CA HIS A 165 -4.54 7.93 10.04
C HIS A 165 -4.65 9.47 10.12
N MET A 166 -4.10 10.22 9.16
CA MET A 166 -4.33 11.66 9.07
C MET A 166 -5.68 12.01 8.44
N PHE A 167 -6.36 11.05 7.81
CA PHE A 167 -7.63 11.25 7.13
C PHE A 167 -8.74 10.57 7.92
N GLU A 168 -9.90 11.23 8.00
CA GLU A 168 -11.11 10.68 8.64
C GLU A 168 -12.00 9.92 7.65
N ASP A 169 -12.03 10.36 6.38
CA ASP A 169 -12.80 9.70 5.33
C ASP A 169 -12.17 8.37 4.92
N GLY A 170 -12.96 7.30 4.96
CA GLY A 170 -12.55 5.96 4.55
C GLY A 170 -12.13 5.89 3.08
N ALA A 171 -12.71 6.71 2.20
CA ALA A 171 -12.31 6.74 0.80
C ALA A 171 -10.88 7.28 0.63
N ASP A 172 -10.54 8.37 1.34
CA ASP A 172 -9.19 8.92 1.38
C ASP A 172 -8.21 7.92 2.00
N GLN A 173 -8.60 7.28 3.10
CA GLN A 173 -7.79 6.25 3.75
C GLN A 173 -7.48 5.07 2.81
N GLU A 174 -8.41 4.63 1.96
CA GLU A 174 -8.14 3.57 0.98
C GLU A 174 -7.04 3.98 -0.01
N VAL A 175 -7.11 5.20 -0.55
CA VAL A 175 -6.14 5.71 -1.54
C VAL A 175 -4.77 5.96 -0.91
N VAL A 176 -4.75 6.59 0.27
CA VAL A 176 -3.50 6.89 0.99
C VAL A 176 -2.86 5.61 1.51
N GLY A 177 -3.66 4.63 1.95
CA GLY A 177 -3.20 3.29 2.31
C GLY A 177 -2.53 2.58 1.15
N LEU A 178 -3.14 2.61 -0.04
CA LEU A 178 -2.56 2.02 -1.26
C LEU A 178 -1.22 2.68 -1.60
N LEU A 179 -1.18 4.02 -1.59
CA LEU A 179 0.02 4.81 -1.85
C LEU A 179 1.14 4.48 -0.87
N ALA A 180 0.83 4.52 0.44
CA ALA A 180 1.79 4.27 1.50
C ALA A 180 2.37 2.85 1.42
N ALA A 181 1.52 1.86 1.17
CA ALA A 181 1.94 0.48 1.03
C ALA A 181 2.78 0.27 -0.24
N ALA A 182 2.36 0.82 -1.39
CA ALA A 182 3.08 0.69 -2.66
C ALA A 182 4.50 1.29 -2.59
N LEU A 183 4.65 2.43 -1.90
CA LEU A 183 5.91 3.12 -1.70
C LEU A 183 6.76 2.56 -0.55
N ALA A 184 6.33 1.52 0.16
CA ALA A 184 7.06 0.93 1.29
C ALA A 184 8.30 0.11 0.86
N PHE A 185 9.26 0.75 0.17
CA PHE A 185 10.50 0.18 -0.35
C PHE A 185 11.74 1.03 -0.01
N GLY A 186 12.51 0.59 0.97
CA GLY A 186 13.73 1.27 1.42
C GLY A 186 13.63 1.71 2.86
N ASN A 187 14.44 2.71 3.25
CA ASN A 187 14.40 3.21 4.61
C ASN A 187 13.14 4.05 4.84
N VAL A 188 12.60 3.97 6.06
CA VAL A 188 11.33 4.59 6.44
C VAL A 188 11.33 6.11 6.22
N THR A 189 12.43 6.80 6.48
CA THR A 189 12.55 8.27 6.29
C THR A 189 12.33 8.67 4.83
N SER A 190 12.95 7.96 3.89
CA SER A 190 12.79 8.20 2.45
C SER A 190 11.38 7.86 1.96
N VAL A 191 10.80 6.76 2.47
CA VAL A 191 9.41 6.36 2.17
C VAL A 191 8.45 7.47 2.60
N ARG A 192 8.53 7.92 3.86
CA ARG A 192 7.67 8.99 4.41
C ARG A 192 7.79 10.29 3.63
N ARG A 193 9.00 10.72 3.26
CA ARG A 193 9.22 11.90 2.41
C ARG A 193 8.53 11.77 1.05
N SER A 194 8.58 10.56 0.47
CA SER A 194 8.01 10.30 -0.86
C SER A 194 6.49 10.28 -0.81
N ILE A 195 5.89 9.69 0.22
CA ILE A 195 4.44 9.73 0.45
C ILE A 195 3.98 11.19 0.58
N ARG A 196 4.65 11.98 1.42
CA ARG A 196 4.31 13.41 1.60
C ARG A 196 4.31 14.18 0.28
N ARG A 197 5.37 14.04 -0.54
CA ARG A 197 5.44 14.70 -1.85
C ARG A 197 4.28 14.33 -2.79
N VAL A 198 3.76 13.11 -2.70
CA VAL A 198 2.60 12.70 -3.51
C VAL A 198 1.31 13.24 -2.90
N LEU A 199 1.17 13.25 -1.59
CA LEU A 199 0.02 13.85 -0.90
C LEU A 199 -0.08 15.36 -1.15
N ASP A 200 1.04 16.09 -1.18
CA ASP A 200 1.08 17.51 -1.51
C ASP A 200 0.51 17.80 -2.93
N VAL A 201 0.57 16.81 -3.83
CA VAL A 201 0.00 16.89 -5.19
C VAL A 201 -1.50 16.54 -5.21
N LEU A 202 -1.94 15.64 -4.33
CA LEU A 202 -3.32 15.18 -4.24
C LEU A 202 -4.19 16.15 -3.42
N GLY A 203 -3.62 16.85 -2.44
CA GLY A 203 -4.34 17.78 -1.58
C GLY A 203 -5.07 17.10 -0.43
N GLU A 204 -6.09 17.79 0.09
CA GLU A 204 -6.84 17.40 1.30
C GLU A 204 -7.81 16.23 1.06
N HIS A 205 -8.25 16.02 -0.19
CA HIS A 205 -9.17 14.94 -0.57
C HIS A 205 -8.54 14.01 -1.63
N PRO A 206 -7.58 13.15 -1.26
CA PRO A 206 -6.93 12.21 -2.17
C PRO A 206 -7.87 11.36 -3.02
N ALA A 207 -8.97 10.86 -2.47
CA ALA A 207 -9.93 10.01 -3.16
C ALA A 207 -10.69 10.77 -4.25
N GLU A 208 -11.09 12.01 -3.97
CA GLU A 208 -11.68 12.88 -4.98
C GLU A 208 -10.64 13.21 -6.05
N ALA A 209 -9.43 13.60 -5.64
CA ALA A 209 -8.37 14.01 -6.55
C ALA A 209 -8.01 12.91 -7.57
N VAL A 210 -7.88 11.65 -7.13
CA VAL A 210 -7.59 10.55 -8.08
C VAL A 210 -8.76 10.25 -9.02
N GLN A 211 -9.99 10.60 -8.64
CA GLN A 211 -11.18 10.38 -9.45
C GLN A 211 -11.44 11.52 -10.45
N THR A 212 -11.07 12.76 -10.11
CA THR A 212 -11.42 13.96 -10.91
C THR A 212 -10.25 14.50 -11.71
N VAL A 213 -9.01 14.38 -11.21
CA VAL A 213 -7.83 14.92 -11.88
C VAL A 213 -7.48 14.05 -13.09
N ALA A 214 -7.49 14.66 -14.28
CA ALA A 214 -7.14 13.96 -15.50
C ALA A 214 -5.73 13.33 -15.43
N PRO A 215 -5.52 12.08 -15.91
CA PRO A 215 -4.25 11.37 -15.76
C PRO A 215 -3.02 12.14 -16.29
N ARG A 216 -3.20 12.90 -17.38
CA ARG A 216 -2.13 13.76 -17.94
C ARG A 216 -1.73 14.90 -17.00
N VAL A 217 -2.67 15.45 -16.24
CA VAL A 217 -2.41 16.49 -15.24
C VAL A 217 -1.68 15.89 -14.06
N LEU A 218 -2.15 14.76 -13.52
CA LEU A 218 -1.50 14.07 -12.41
C LEU A 218 -0.05 13.69 -12.76
N ARG A 219 0.19 13.16 -13.96
CA ARG A 219 1.54 12.87 -14.47
C ARG A 219 2.44 14.11 -14.53
N ARG A 220 1.90 15.27 -14.94
CA ARG A 220 2.65 16.53 -14.98
C ARG A 220 2.98 17.04 -13.57
N ARG A 221 2.03 16.98 -12.64
CA ARG A 221 2.26 17.39 -11.24
C ARG A 221 3.30 16.52 -10.54
N LEU A 222 3.41 15.25 -10.92
CA LEU A 222 4.44 14.33 -10.44
C LEU A 222 5.71 14.31 -11.31
N ALA A 223 5.89 15.27 -12.23
CA ALA A 223 7.12 15.36 -13.02
C ALA A 223 8.35 15.54 -12.10
N GLY A 224 9.42 14.82 -12.40
CA GLY A 224 10.64 14.83 -11.57
C GLY A 224 10.52 14.07 -10.23
N PHE A 225 9.36 13.48 -9.91
CA PHE A 225 9.26 12.57 -8.78
C PHE A 225 10.03 11.28 -9.06
N THR A 226 10.86 10.87 -8.11
CA THR A 226 11.54 9.59 -8.11
C THR A 226 11.59 9.00 -6.70
N HIS A 227 11.28 7.73 -6.57
CA HIS A 227 11.51 6.97 -5.34
C HIS A 227 12.09 5.60 -5.69
N ARG A 228 13.38 5.40 -5.41
CA ARG A 228 14.13 4.18 -5.77
C ARG A 228 14.08 3.90 -7.28
N VAL A 229 13.16 3.04 -7.70
CA VAL A 229 12.95 2.65 -9.11
C VAL A 229 11.60 3.12 -9.65
N TYR A 230 10.82 3.84 -8.85
CA TYR A 230 9.50 4.38 -9.22
C TYR A 230 9.65 5.81 -9.71
N SER A 231 9.10 6.07 -10.88
CA SER A 231 8.95 7.41 -11.42
C SER A 231 7.60 8.01 -11.02
N GLY A 232 7.46 9.33 -11.16
CA GLY A 232 6.17 10.00 -11.03
C GLY A 232 5.12 9.49 -12.02
N ALA A 233 5.54 8.99 -13.19
CA ALA A 233 4.64 8.38 -14.16
C ALA A 233 4.07 7.04 -13.67
N ASP A 234 4.87 6.22 -12.98
CA ASP A 234 4.38 4.95 -12.40
C ASP A 234 3.35 5.22 -11.30
N VAL A 235 3.63 6.17 -10.41
CA VAL A 235 2.71 6.55 -9.32
C VAL A 235 1.43 7.18 -9.87
N ALA A 236 1.54 8.11 -10.83
CA ALA A 236 0.39 8.72 -11.49
C ALA A 236 -0.50 7.67 -12.16
N HIS A 237 0.09 6.69 -12.84
CA HIS A 237 -0.67 5.59 -13.46
C HIS A 237 -1.48 4.81 -12.41
N MET A 238 -0.82 4.34 -11.35
CA MET A 238 -1.47 3.57 -10.29
C MET A 238 -2.61 4.35 -9.64
N LEU A 239 -2.39 5.64 -9.34
CA LEU A 239 -3.41 6.50 -8.72
C LEU A 239 -4.58 6.78 -9.66
N SER A 240 -4.34 7.10 -10.93
CA SER A 240 -5.42 7.26 -11.91
C SER A 240 -6.22 5.96 -12.09
N ALA A 241 -5.55 4.81 -12.13
CA ALA A 241 -6.21 3.51 -12.20
C ALA A 241 -7.02 3.19 -10.94
N ALA A 242 -6.56 3.60 -9.76
CA ALA A 242 -7.34 3.52 -8.53
C ALA A 242 -8.60 4.38 -8.61
N GLY A 243 -8.50 5.62 -9.10
CA GLY A 243 -9.66 6.48 -9.33
C GLY A 243 -10.66 5.88 -10.33
N ASP A 244 -10.19 5.31 -11.44
CA ASP A 244 -11.03 4.57 -12.39
C ASP A 244 -11.77 3.41 -11.71
N LEU A 245 -11.10 2.68 -10.83
CA LEU A 245 -11.68 1.54 -10.13
C LEU A 245 -12.71 1.98 -9.08
N ILE A 246 -12.44 3.04 -8.33
CA ILE A 246 -13.38 3.62 -7.34
C ILE A 246 -14.65 4.09 -8.06
N ARG A 247 -14.54 4.81 -9.19
CA ARG A 247 -15.72 5.24 -9.96
C ARG A 247 -16.55 4.07 -10.50
N ALA A 248 -15.91 2.93 -10.79
CA ALA A 248 -16.59 1.77 -11.37
C ALA A 248 -17.25 0.86 -10.31
N GLU A 249 -16.63 0.72 -9.15
CA GLU A 249 -16.98 -0.29 -8.14
C GLU A 249 -17.39 0.32 -6.79
N GLY A 250 -17.32 1.65 -6.64
CA GLY A 250 -17.63 2.39 -5.41
C GLY A 250 -16.43 2.54 -4.47
N SER A 251 -15.59 1.51 -4.34
CA SER A 251 -14.32 1.58 -3.60
C SER A 251 -13.32 0.52 -4.08
N LEU A 252 -12.05 0.65 -3.66
CA LEU A 252 -11.03 -0.38 -3.90
C LEU A 252 -11.38 -1.65 -3.12
N GLY A 253 -11.93 -1.50 -1.91
CA GLY A 253 -12.41 -2.60 -1.10
C GLY A 253 -13.58 -3.36 -1.72
N ALA A 254 -14.54 -2.65 -2.31
CA ALA A 254 -15.66 -3.26 -3.02
C ALA A 254 -15.16 -4.06 -4.25
N ALA A 255 -14.25 -3.48 -5.04
CA ALA A 255 -13.64 -4.15 -6.18
C ALA A 255 -12.90 -5.45 -5.79
N PHE A 256 -12.14 -5.40 -4.68
CA PHE A 256 -11.44 -6.57 -4.14
C PHE A 256 -12.42 -7.64 -3.63
N THR A 257 -13.40 -7.24 -2.81
CA THR A 257 -14.36 -8.14 -2.16
C THR A 257 -15.24 -8.85 -3.17
N ARG A 258 -15.68 -8.16 -4.23
CA ARG A 258 -16.47 -8.76 -5.32
C ARG A 258 -15.76 -9.95 -5.96
N VAL A 259 -14.45 -9.85 -6.18
CA VAL A 259 -13.67 -10.95 -6.76
C VAL A 259 -13.40 -12.03 -5.71
N LEU A 260 -13.11 -11.65 -4.47
CA LEU A 260 -12.90 -12.59 -3.36
C LEU A 260 -14.14 -13.47 -3.13
N ALA A 261 -15.35 -12.93 -3.22
CA ALA A 261 -16.60 -13.66 -3.03
C ALA A 261 -16.79 -14.84 -4.00
N THR A 262 -16.11 -14.84 -5.15
CA THR A 262 -16.21 -15.90 -6.18
C THR A 262 -14.87 -16.61 -6.44
N GLY A 263 -13.84 -16.34 -5.64
CA GLY A 263 -12.48 -16.81 -5.86
C GLY A 263 -11.66 -16.95 -4.59
N ASP A 264 -10.34 -17.01 -4.74
CA ASP A 264 -9.40 -17.02 -3.63
C ASP A 264 -8.68 -15.67 -3.46
N LEU A 265 -7.99 -15.48 -2.33
CA LEU A 265 -7.20 -14.28 -2.06
C LEU A 265 -6.23 -13.97 -3.21
N ARG A 266 -5.54 -14.99 -3.74
CA ARG A 266 -4.55 -14.81 -4.80
C ARG A 266 -5.19 -14.22 -6.06
N THR A 267 -6.40 -14.69 -6.40
CA THR A 267 -7.19 -14.21 -7.53
C THR A 267 -7.72 -12.80 -7.32
N ALA A 268 -8.29 -12.52 -6.15
CA ALA A 268 -8.76 -11.18 -5.82
C ALA A 268 -7.62 -10.16 -5.88
N LEU A 269 -6.46 -10.51 -5.32
CA LEU A 269 -5.28 -9.65 -5.34
C LEU A 269 -4.68 -9.50 -6.75
N ALA A 270 -4.67 -10.56 -7.57
CA ALA A 270 -4.25 -10.48 -8.97
C ALA A 270 -5.17 -9.56 -9.79
N SER A 271 -6.49 -9.64 -9.55
CA SER A 271 -7.47 -8.78 -10.21
C SER A 271 -7.27 -7.31 -9.83
N LEU A 272 -7.08 -7.03 -8.53
CA LEU A 272 -6.78 -5.68 -8.05
C LEU A 272 -5.45 -5.16 -8.64
N ALA A 273 -4.39 -5.99 -8.61
CA ALA A 273 -3.10 -5.62 -9.20
C ALA A 273 -3.21 -5.34 -10.70
N TYR A 274 -3.95 -6.15 -11.46
CA TYR A 274 -4.21 -5.93 -12.87
C TYR A 274 -4.97 -4.62 -13.12
N ALA A 275 -6.01 -4.33 -12.33
CA ALA A 275 -6.76 -3.08 -12.45
C ALA A 275 -5.85 -1.85 -12.23
N LEU A 276 -4.93 -1.93 -11.27
CA LEU A 276 -4.04 -0.83 -10.90
C LEU A 276 -2.84 -0.62 -11.85
N ARG A 277 -2.41 -1.64 -12.59
CA ARG A 277 -1.17 -1.59 -13.40
C ARG A 277 -1.35 -1.88 -14.90
N GLY A 278 -2.50 -2.40 -15.29
CA GLY A 278 -2.76 -2.91 -16.63
C GLY A 278 -2.07 -4.25 -16.94
N ASP A 279 -2.19 -4.67 -18.21
CA ASP A 279 -1.72 -5.97 -18.69
C ASP A 279 -0.19 -6.07 -18.83
N ARG A 280 0.43 -5.02 -19.38
CA ARG A 280 1.87 -4.96 -19.66
C ARG A 280 2.51 -3.73 -19.03
N PRO A 281 2.60 -3.68 -17.69
CA PRO A 281 3.23 -2.56 -17.00
C PRO A 281 4.72 -2.49 -17.34
N GLY A 282 5.26 -1.27 -17.40
CA GLY A 282 6.70 -1.05 -17.39
C GLY A 282 7.34 -1.56 -16.10
N ARG A 283 8.67 -1.71 -16.08
CA ARG A 283 9.40 -2.30 -14.94
C ARG A 283 9.12 -1.61 -13.60
N GLY A 284 9.06 -0.27 -13.60
CA GLY A 284 8.78 0.53 -12.40
C GLY A 284 7.41 0.20 -11.82
N LEU A 285 6.35 0.37 -12.62
CA LEU A 285 4.98 0.05 -12.26
C LEU A 285 4.75 -1.43 -11.90
N ALA A 286 5.38 -2.37 -12.62
CA ALA A 286 5.29 -3.81 -12.32
C ALA A 286 5.89 -4.16 -10.95
N HIS A 287 6.93 -3.42 -10.55
CA HIS A 287 7.50 -3.54 -9.23
C HIS A 287 6.66 -2.79 -8.19
N LEU A 288 6.12 -1.61 -8.50
CA LEU A 288 5.27 -0.82 -7.60
C LEU A 288 4.00 -1.60 -7.20
N VAL A 289 3.34 -2.21 -8.18
CA VAL A 289 2.15 -3.05 -8.03
C VAL A 289 2.48 -4.49 -8.50
N PRO A 290 3.00 -5.34 -7.59
CA PRO A 290 3.43 -6.69 -7.95
C PRO A 290 2.26 -7.63 -8.27
N ASP A 291 2.50 -8.58 -9.17
CA ASP A 291 1.53 -9.62 -9.50
C ASP A 291 1.73 -10.88 -8.65
N PRO A 292 0.73 -11.31 -7.86
CA PRO A 292 0.83 -12.57 -7.13
C PRO A 292 0.87 -13.80 -8.04
N MET A 293 0.45 -13.71 -9.29
CA MET A 293 0.58 -14.80 -10.27
C MET A 293 2.02 -14.96 -10.77
N ALA A 294 2.81 -13.89 -10.79
CA ALA A 294 4.22 -13.91 -11.20
C ALA A 294 5.18 -14.43 -10.11
N GLY A 295 4.67 -14.97 -8.99
CA GLY A 295 5.46 -15.59 -7.94
C GLY A 295 6.07 -14.64 -6.90
N SER A 296 5.87 -13.33 -7.05
CA SER A 296 6.27 -12.32 -6.06
C SER A 296 5.68 -12.63 -4.68
N ALA A 297 6.39 -12.27 -3.61
CA ALA A 297 5.85 -12.30 -2.24
C ALA A 297 4.68 -11.32 -2.05
N CYS A 298 4.52 -10.34 -2.95
CA CYS A 298 3.47 -9.33 -2.90
C CYS A 298 3.37 -8.57 -1.57
N LYS A 299 4.48 -8.49 -0.83
CA LYS A 299 4.59 -7.84 0.49
C LYS A 299 3.80 -6.54 0.62
N ARG A 300 3.89 -5.66 -0.37
CA ARG A 300 3.23 -4.35 -0.35
C ARG A 300 1.72 -4.42 -0.49
N LEU A 301 1.22 -5.24 -1.41
CA LEU A 301 -0.21 -5.45 -1.54
C LEU A 301 -0.77 -6.21 -0.34
N LEU A 302 -0.03 -7.19 0.20
CA LEU A 302 -0.43 -7.87 1.43
C LEU A 302 -0.41 -6.93 2.65
N LEU A 303 0.53 -5.99 2.73
CA LEU A 303 0.56 -4.96 3.76
C LEU A 303 -0.64 -4.01 3.65
N TYR A 304 -0.99 -3.60 2.42
CA TYR A 304 -2.20 -2.83 2.17
C TYR A 304 -3.45 -3.57 2.63
N LEU A 305 -3.61 -4.84 2.23
CA LEU A 305 -4.74 -5.67 2.67
C LEU A 305 -4.77 -5.82 4.20
N ARG A 306 -3.61 -6.01 4.84
CA ARG A 306 -3.52 -6.10 6.30
C ARG A 306 -4.14 -4.87 6.95
N TRP A 307 -3.73 -3.67 6.52
CA TRP A 307 -4.26 -2.41 7.05
C TRP A 307 -5.76 -2.24 6.80
N MET A 308 -6.24 -2.60 5.61
CA MET A 308 -7.66 -2.40 5.26
C MET A 308 -8.59 -3.45 5.90
N VAL A 309 -8.14 -4.68 6.11
CA VAL A 309 -8.99 -5.83 6.49
C VAL A 309 -8.92 -6.16 7.98
N ARG A 310 -7.74 -6.06 8.62
CA ARG A 310 -7.65 -6.38 10.05
C ARG A 310 -8.46 -5.37 10.88
N PRO A 311 -9.08 -5.78 12.01
CA PRO A 311 -9.82 -4.87 12.87
C PRO A 311 -8.99 -3.64 13.27
N ALA A 312 -9.67 -2.51 13.44
CA ALA A 312 -9.05 -1.29 13.93
C ALA A 312 -8.43 -1.54 15.31
N ASP A 313 -7.10 -1.62 15.36
CA ASP A 313 -6.34 -1.88 16.59
C ASP A 313 -5.45 -0.69 16.99
N GLY A 314 -5.58 0.44 16.29
CA GLY A 314 -4.71 1.62 16.45
C GLY A 314 -3.54 1.63 15.47
N VAL A 315 -3.31 0.57 14.70
CA VAL A 315 -2.39 0.55 13.55
C VAL A 315 -3.16 0.21 12.27
N ASP A 316 -3.83 -0.94 12.26
CA ASP A 316 -4.71 -1.34 11.17
C ASP A 316 -6.05 -0.58 11.27
N LEU A 317 -6.82 -0.50 10.16
CA LEU A 317 -7.98 0.38 10.02
C LEU A 317 -9.33 -0.35 9.98
N GLY A 318 -9.37 -1.59 9.48
CA GLY A 318 -10.60 -2.39 9.45
C GLY A 318 -11.71 -1.84 8.57
N LEU A 319 -11.37 -1.17 7.46
CA LEU A 319 -12.32 -0.56 6.53
C LEU A 319 -13.08 -1.59 5.69
N TRP A 320 -12.48 -2.76 5.43
CA TRP A 320 -13.04 -3.76 4.53
C TRP A 320 -13.67 -4.89 5.31
N GLN A 321 -14.93 -5.20 4.99
CA GLN A 321 -15.70 -6.28 5.60
C GLN A 321 -15.26 -7.66 5.06
N VAL A 322 -14.03 -8.03 5.36
CA VAL A 322 -13.39 -9.29 4.97
C VAL A 322 -12.82 -9.94 6.22
N SER A 323 -12.91 -11.27 6.33
CA SER A 323 -12.33 -11.97 7.48
C SER A 323 -10.80 -11.94 7.44
N PRO A 324 -10.09 -11.54 8.53
CA PRO A 324 -8.63 -11.59 8.58
C PRO A 324 -8.04 -12.99 8.36
N ALA A 325 -8.82 -14.05 8.57
CA ALA A 325 -8.40 -15.44 8.37
C ALA A 325 -7.95 -15.74 6.93
N VAL A 326 -8.41 -14.95 5.95
CA VAL A 326 -8.04 -15.11 4.54
C VAL A 326 -6.69 -14.49 4.20
N LEU A 327 -6.17 -13.59 5.04
CA LEU A 327 -4.96 -12.81 4.77
C LEU A 327 -3.70 -13.69 4.78
N LEU A 328 -2.68 -13.23 4.06
CA LEU A 328 -1.32 -13.76 4.14
C LEU A 328 -0.37 -12.71 4.71
N ILE A 329 0.61 -13.16 5.49
CA ILE A 329 1.61 -12.27 6.10
C ILE A 329 2.45 -11.54 5.03
N PRO A 330 2.65 -10.21 5.15
CA PRO A 330 3.45 -9.43 4.20
C PRO A 330 4.95 -9.69 4.38
N VAL A 331 5.46 -10.80 3.82
CA VAL A 331 6.86 -11.22 4.00
C VAL A 331 7.87 -10.25 3.37
N ASP A 332 8.66 -9.60 4.22
CA ASP A 332 9.89 -8.90 3.85
C ASP A 332 11.15 -9.69 4.24
N THR A 333 12.32 -9.07 4.08
CA THR A 333 13.61 -9.69 4.44
C THR A 333 13.76 -9.94 5.94
N HIS A 334 13.16 -9.10 6.79
CA HIS A 334 13.23 -9.26 8.24
C HIS A 334 12.32 -10.41 8.70
N ILE A 335 11.07 -10.42 8.24
CA ILE A 335 10.10 -11.47 8.53
C ILE A 335 10.60 -12.81 8.01
N LEU A 336 11.11 -12.89 6.78
CA LEU A 336 11.64 -14.13 6.24
C LEU A 336 12.74 -14.71 7.13
N ARG A 337 13.71 -13.88 7.52
CA ARG A 337 14.83 -14.31 8.35
C ARG A 337 14.37 -14.75 9.74
N ILE A 338 13.46 -14.00 10.36
CA ILE A 338 12.97 -14.33 11.70
C ILE A 338 12.09 -15.58 11.64
N ALA A 339 11.24 -15.71 10.64
CA ALA A 339 10.47 -16.92 10.37
C ALA A 339 11.35 -18.16 10.18
N GLN A 340 12.49 -18.03 9.49
CA GLN A 340 13.49 -19.11 9.41
C GLN A 340 14.09 -19.45 10.78
N ASN A 341 14.49 -18.44 11.56
CA ASN A 341 15.05 -18.65 12.89
C ASN A 341 14.06 -19.37 13.83
N LEU A 342 12.77 -19.10 13.68
CA LEU A 342 11.68 -19.71 14.45
C LEU A 342 11.15 -21.01 13.85
N GLY A 343 11.71 -21.48 12.74
CA GLY A 343 11.28 -22.72 12.08
C GLY A 343 9.91 -22.64 11.38
N LEU A 344 9.35 -21.45 11.17
CA LEU A 344 8.08 -21.25 10.47
C LEU A 344 8.18 -21.51 8.96
N THR A 345 9.38 -21.40 8.39
CA THR A 345 9.67 -21.83 7.01
C THR A 345 11.13 -22.23 6.87
N ARG A 346 11.42 -23.13 5.92
CA ARG A 346 12.79 -23.46 5.48
C ARG A 346 13.18 -22.78 4.16
N ARG A 347 12.25 -22.05 3.52
CA ARG A 347 12.50 -21.37 2.25
C ARG A 347 13.48 -20.22 2.42
N ARG A 348 14.33 -20.01 1.42
CA ARG A 348 15.35 -18.94 1.41
C ARG A 348 14.95 -17.69 0.62
N VAL A 349 13.88 -17.78 -0.15
CA VAL A 349 13.43 -16.70 -1.04
C VAL A 349 12.06 -16.22 -0.58
N ALA A 350 11.85 -14.91 -0.55
CA ALA A 350 10.53 -14.33 -0.37
C ALA A 350 9.70 -14.56 -1.64
N SER A 351 8.62 -15.32 -1.52
CA SER A 351 7.70 -15.65 -2.63
C SER A 351 6.28 -15.77 -2.09
N TRP A 352 5.29 -15.82 -2.98
CA TRP A 352 3.90 -16.09 -2.60
C TRP A 352 3.79 -17.36 -1.72
N ARG A 353 4.48 -18.43 -2.13
CA ARG A 353 4.49 -19.70 -1.41
C ARG A 353 5.15 -19.59 -0.03
N THR A 354 6.16 -18.74 0.10
CA THR A 354 6.80 -18.46 1.40
C THR A 354 5.84 -17.72 2.34
N ALA A 355 5.09 -16.74 1.83
CA ALA A 355 4.05 -16.07 2.62
C ALA A 355 2.95 -17.03 3.06
N GLN A 356 2.53 -17.94 2.17
CA GLN A 356 1.56 -18.99 2.50
C GLN A 356 2.08 -19.93 3.58
N GLU A 357 3.29 -20.49 3.42
CA GLU A 357 3.88 -21.41 4.42
C GLU A 357 4.02 -20.78 5.81
N ILE A 358 4.50 -19.53 5.89
CA ILE A 358 4.61 -18.83 7.17
C ILE A 358 3.22 -18.60 7.77
N THR A 359 2.24 -18.16 6.97
CA THR A 359 0.87 -17.93 7.44
C THR A 359 0.21 -19.22 7.92
N ASP A 360 0.42 -20.33 7.22
CA ASP A 360 -0.11 -21.64 7.61
C ASP A 360 0.47 -22.12 8.95
N ALA A 361 1.73 -21.81 9.24
CA ALA A 361 2.33 -22.05 10.54
C ALA A 361 1.69 -21.16 11.63
N LEU A 362 1.52 -19.86 11.35
CA LEU A 362 0.90 -18.91 12.27
C LEU A 362 -0.60 -19.19 12.53
N ARG A 363 -1.29 -19.80 11.56
CA ARG A 363 -2.69 -20.24 11.71
C ARG A 363 -2.89 -21.27 12.82
N ARG A 364 -1.82 -21.98 13.21
CA ARG A 364 -1.84 -22.90 14.36
C ARG A 364 -1.91 -22.17 15.70
N PHE A 365 -1.56 -20.89 15.72
CA PHE A 365 -1.60 -20.04 16.92
C PHE A 365 -2.91 -19.25 16.97
N ASP A 366 -3.28 -18.60 15.86
CA ASP A 366 -4.59 -17.96 15.72
C ASP A 366 -5.14 -18.20 14.31
N ALA A 367 -6.20 -19.00 14.22
CA ALA A 367 -6.84 -19.31 12.95
C ALA A 367 -7.71 -18.18 12.40
N ARG A 368 -8.16 -17.27 13.26
CA ARG A 368 -9.05 -16.16 12.92
C ARG A 368 -8.29 -14.93 12.44
N ASP A 369 -7.09 -14.70 12.99
CA ASP A 369 -6.19 -13.62 12.56
C ASP A 369 -4.72 -14.08 12.60
N PRO A 370 -4.28 -14.92 11.63
CA PRO A 370 -2.92 -15.44 11.60
C PRO A 370 -1.87 -14.35 11.32
N VAL A 371 -2.29 -13.21 10.77
CA VAL A 371 -1.38 -12.13 10.35
C VAL A 371 -1.12 -11.10 11.46
N ARG A 372 -1.82 -11.16 12.60
CA ARG A 372 -1.55 -10.28 13.77
C ARG A 372 -0.10 -10.34 14.26
N TYR A 373 0.54 -11.49 14.09
CA TYR A 373 1.93 -11.72 14.49
C TYR A 373 2.96 -11.06 13.56
N ASP A 374 2.53 -10.51 12.42
CA ASP A 374 3.39 -9.72 11.51
C ASP A 374 4.17 -8.66 12.27
N PHE A 375 3.48 -7.93 13.16
CA PHE A 375 4.10 -6.90 13.97
C PHE A 375 5.28 -7.45 14.79
N ALA A 376 5.07 -8.52 15.57
CA ALA A 376 6.09 -9.09 16.44
C ALA A 376 7.31 -9.54 15.63
N LEU A 377 7.09 -10.19 14.48
CA LEU A 377 8.16 -10.67 13.61
C LEU A 377 8.92 -9.51 12.94
N CYS A 378 8.21 -8.53 12.41
CA CYS A 378 8.82 -7.39 11.72
C CYS A 378 9.60 -6.48 12.68
N HIS A 379 8.99 -6.14 13.81
CA HIS A 379 9.56 -5.21 14.79
C HIS A 379 10.86 -5.71 15.40
N LEU A 380 10.94 -6.99 15.78
CA LEU A 380 12.19 -7.60 16.28
C LEU A 380 13.35 -7.45 15.29
N GLY A 381 13.04 -7.46 13.98
CA GLY A 381 14.02 -7.25 12.93
C GLY A 381 14.44 -5.78 12.79
N ILE A 382 13.47 -4.87 12.76
CA ILE A 382 13.69 -3.44 12.55
C ILE A 382 14.39 -2.79 13.75
N SER A 383 13.98 -3.12 14.97
CA SER A 383 14.57 -2.60 16.23
C SER A 383 15.98 -3.15 16.50
N ARG A 384 16.47 -4.07 15.65
CA ARG A 384 17.75 -4.77 15.80
C ARG A 384 17.88 -5.56 17.10
N GLN A 385 16.76 -5.92 17.73
CA GLN A 385 16.72 -6.89 18.83
C GLN A 385 17.06 -8.30 18.32
N CYS A 386 16.66 -8.64 17.10
CA CYS A 386 17.11 -9.82 16.37
C CYS A 386 17.98 -9.40 15.17
N PRO A 387 19.29 -9.15 15.36
CA PRO A 387 20.18 -8.69 14.28
C PRO A 387 20.39 -9.75 13.18
N PRO A 388 20.81 -9.35 11.95
CA PRO A 388 21.05 -10.28 10.85
C PRO A 388 22.11 -11.34 11.14
N ARG A 389 23.19 -10.94 11.82
CA ARG A 389 24.21 -11.84 12.37
C ARG A 389 23.87 -12.15 13.82
N ARG A 390 24.18 -13.38 14.26
CA ARG A 390 24.00 -13.79 15.64
C ARG A 390 24.79 -12.87 16.57
N ASP A 391 24.15 -12.46 17.66
CA ASP A 391 24.73 -11.70 18.75
C ASP A 391 24.31 -12.41 20.03
N ASP A 392 25.27 -12.98 20.76
CA ASP A 392 24.96 -13.85 21.90
C ASP A 392 24.25 -13.11 23.03
N ARG A 393 24.63 -11.86 23.30
CA ARG A 393 23.99 -11.05 24.34
C ARG A 393 22.52 -10.79 24.01
N LYS A 394 22.25 -10.39 22.76
CA LYS A 394 20.88 -10.15 22.29
C LYS A 394 20.07 -11.43 22.18
N CYS A 395 20.67 -12.52 21.71
CA CYS A 395 20.00 -13.82 21.64
C CYS A 395 19.66 -14.35 23.04
N GLN A 396 20.54 -14.17 24.04
CA GLN A 396 20.27 -14.55 25.43
C GLN A 396 19.10 -13.76 26.04
N ALA A 397 19.01 -12.46 25.75
CA ALA A 397 17.94 -11.58 26.21
C ALA A 397 16.64 -11.67 25.39
N CYS A 398 16.62 -12.44 24.29
CA CYS A 398 15.46 -12.50 23.40
C CYS A 398 14.36 -13.37 24.00
N ILE A 399 13.14 -12.81 24.14
CA ILE A 399 11.97 -13.54 24.61
C ILE A 399 11.63 -14.77 23.75
N LEU A 400 11.92 -14.73 22.45
CA LEU A 400 11.70 -15.85 21.54
C LEU A 400 12.83 -16.90 21.57
N ARG A 401 13.88 -16.71 22.40
CA ARG A 401 15.02 -17.63 22.49
C ARG A 401 14.62 -19.10 22.67
N PRO A 402 13.66 -19.46 23.54
CA PRO A 402 13.28 -20.86 23.73
C PRO A 402 12.87 -21.51 22.40
N ALA A 403 12.13 -20.77 21.56
CA ALA A 403 11.64 -21.20 20.26
C ALA A 403 12.58 -20.94 19.07
N CYS A 404 13.75 -20.34 19.30
CA CYS A 404 14.64 -19.87 18.24
C CYS A 404 15.79 -20.84 17.98
N THR A 405 15.78 -21.50 16.83
CA THR A 405 16.84 -22.42 16.39
C THR A 405 18.24 -21.78 16.36
N ARG A 406 18.31 -20.47 16.13
CA ARG A 406 19.57 -19.71 16.18
C ARG A 406 19.99 -19.27 17.58
N GLY A 407 19.02 -19.03 18.47
CA GLY A 407 19.26 -18.59 19.85
C GLY A 407 19.69 -19.74 20.77
N LEU A 408 19.43 -20.98 20.37
CA LEU A 408 19.89 -22.16 21.08
C LEU A 408 21.42 -22.37 20.92
N PRO A 409 22.11 -22.83 21.99
CA PRO A 409 23.50 -23.28 21.93
C PRO A 409 23.71 -24.25 20.75
N MET A 410 24.92 -24.28 20.17
CA MET A 410 25.20 -25.21 19.06
C MET A 410 24.94 -26.68 19.46
N SER A 411 25.16 -27.03 20.73
CA SER A 411 24.88 -28.36 21.29
C SER A 411 23.40 -28.73 21.36
N GLN A 412 22.48 -27.77 21.20
CA GLN A 412 21.03 -27.96 21.30
C GLN A 412 20.31 -27.74 19.96
N ARG A 413 21.05 -27.58 18.86
CA ARG A 413 20.47 -27.46 17.52
C ARG A 413 20.27 -28.86 16.95
N ALA A 414 19.05 -29.18 16.50
CA ALA A 414 18.82 -30.37 15.70
C ALA A 414 19.70 -30.32 14.43
N PRO A 415 20.32 -31.45 14.01
CA PRO A 415 21.23 -31.51 12.87
C PRO A 415 20.60 -31.07 11.54
#